data_AF-A0A8B6Y3F4-F1
#
_entry.id   AF-A0A8B6Y3F4-F1
#
_cell.length_a   1.000
_cell.length_b   1.000
_cell.length_c   1.000
_cell.angle_alpha   90.00
_cell.angle_beta   90.00
_cell.angle_gamma   90.00
#
_symmetry.space_group_name_H-M   'P 1'
#
loop_
_entity.id
_entity.type
_entity.pdbx_description
1 polymer ?
#
loop_
_entity_poly.entity_id
_entity_poly.type
_entity_poly.pdbx_seq_one_letter_code
_entity_poly.pdbx_strand_id
1 'polypeptide(L)'
;MAQASLWTRPKLQEFITHVKRDANSVLVIGRGETVTIRVPTHENGSCLFWEFATEFYDIGFGVYFEWTSGDNYTAEETLKKHLVVHENENNDEVILKASTDEVLPVLRRNSHEEVIVGSHLYPGQGIYLLKFDNSYSLLRSKSLYYRVYYTK
;
A
#
# COMPACT_ATOMS: atom_id res chain seq x y z
N MET A 1 1.97 -19.32 1.50
CA MET A 1 2.50 -18.13 2.20
C MET A 1 1.86 -18.02 3.58
N ALA A 2 2.46 -17.26 4.50
CA ALA A 2 1.81 -16.92 5.77
C ALA A 2 0.51 -16.14 5.50
N GLN A 3 -0.44 -16.22 6.42
CA GLN A 3 -1.66 -15.43 6.32
C GLN A 3 -1.40 -14.01 6.85
N ALA A 4 -1.87 -12.99 6.13
CA ALA A 4 -1.82 -11.62 6.60
C ALA A 4 -2.80 -11.41 7.77
N SER A 5 -2.37 -10.61 8.75
CA SER A 5 -3.22 -10.15 9.84
C SER A 5 -3.80 -8.78 9.49
N LEU A 6 -5.08 -8.57 9.80
CA LEU A 6 -5.77 -7.29 9.58
C LEU A 6 -6.73 -7.04 10.75
N TRP A 7 -6.62 -5.87 11.35
CA TRP A 7 -7.46 -5.44 12.48
C TRP A 7 -7.69 -3.92 12.42
N THR A 8 -8.55 -3.41 13.30
CA THR A 8 -8.77 -1.97 13.47
C THR A 8 -8.27 -1.51 14.82
N ARG A 9 -7.98 -0.22 14.94
CA ARG A 9 -7.78 0.43 16.24
C ARG A 9 -8.52 1.76 16.32
N PRO A 10 -9.00 2.13 17.52
CA PRO A 10 -9.61 3.43 17.74
C PRO A 10 -8.55 4.56 17.68
N LYS A 11 -8.99 5.79 18.00
CA LYS A 11 -8.15 7.01 18.01
C LYS A 11 -7.70 7.46 16.62
N LEU A 12 -8.65 7.46 15.68
CA LEU A 12 -8.48 7.93 14.30
C LEU A 12 -7.83 9.32 14.22
N GLN A 13 -8.36 10.30 14.96
CA GLN A 13 -7.87 11.68 14.90
C GLN A 13 -6.45 11.85 15.45
N GLU A 14 -6.07 11.05 16.46
CA GLU A 14 -4.70 11.04 17.00
C GLU A 14 -3.73 10.52 15.95
N PHE A 15 -4.08 9.42 15.26
CA PHE A 15 -3.29 8.88 14.14
C PHE A 15 -3.15 9.90 13.00
N ILE A 16 -4.26 10.45 12.51
CA ILE A 16 -4.25 11.42 11.41
C ILE A 16 -3.39 12.63 11.78
N THR A 17 -3.53 13.17 12.99
CA THR A 17 -2.75 14.34 13.45
C THR A 17 -1.26 14.04 13.52
N HIS A 18 -0.88 12.82 13.91
CA HIS A 18 0.52 12.40 13.95
C HIS A 18 1.09 12.23 12.53
N VAL A 19 0.38 11.50 11.67
CA VAL A 19 0.84 11.16 10.31
C VAL A 19 0.88 12.37 9.39
N LYS A 20 -0.06 13.31 9.51
CA LYS A 20 -0.09 14.58 8.75
C LYS A 20 1.19 15.42 8.87
N ARG A 21 2.05 15.16 9.86
CA ARG A 21 3.33 15.87 10.05
C ARG A 21 4.38 15.48 9.02
N ASP A 22 4.24 14.31 8.39
CA ASP A 22 5.09 13.86 7.29
C ASP A 22 4.31 13.91 5.98
N ALA A 23 4.71 14.81 5.08
CA ALA A 23 4.04 15.00 3.80
C ALA A 23 4.09 13.76 2.90
N ASN A 24 5.12 12.90 3.05
CA ASN A 24 5.23 11.65 2.30
C ASN A 24 4.23 10.59 2.77
N SER A 25 3.61 10.80 3.92
CA SER A 25 2.62 9.90 4.52
C SER A 25 1.17 10.33 4.24
N VAL A 26 0.99 11.34 3.38
CA VAL A 26 -0.32 11.88 2.97
C VAL A 26 -0.47 11.80 1.46
N LEU A 27 -1.57 11.22 0.99
CA LEU A 27 -1.87 11.11 -0.43
C LEU A 27 -3.32 11.51 -0.70
N VAL A 28 -3.56 12.16 -1.84
CA VAL A 28 -4.91 12.37 -2.37
C VAL A 28 -5.15 11.39 -3.50
N ILE A 29 -6.12 10.50 -3.33
CA ILE A 29 -6.52 9.53 -4.37
C ILE A 29 -7.76 10.07 -5.05
N GLY A 30 -7.62 10.44 -6.33
CA GLY A 30 -8.68 11.02 -7.13
C GLY A 30 -9.87 10.09 -7.31
N ARG A 31 -11.00 10.66 -7.71
CA ARG A 31 -12.18 9.88 -8.13
C ARG A 31 -11.81 8.98 -9.32
N GLY A 32 -12.23 7.73 -9.31
CA GLY A 32 -11.92 6.79 -10.39
C GLY A 32 -10.45 6.32 -10.43
N GLU A 33 -9.62 6.71 -9.47
CA GLU A 33 -8.21 6.34 -9.43
C GLU A 33 -7.95 5.12 -8.55
N THR A 34 -6.93 4.36 -8.93
CA THR A 34 -6.28 3.36 -8.08
C THR A 34 -4.82 3.76 -7.94
N VAL A 35 -4.34 3.80 -6.69
CA VAL A 35 -2.94 4.12 -6.39
C VAL A 35 -2.30 2.95 -5.66
N THR A 36 -1.11 2.57 -6.10
CA THR A 36 -0.32 1.50 -5.51
C THR A 36 0.94 2.06 -4.87
N ILE A 37 1.13 1.77 -3.58
CA ILE A 37 2.35 2.09 -2.84
C ILE A 37 3.27 0.87 -2.85
N ARG A 38 4.48 1.02 -3.39
CA ARG A 38 5.49 -0.03 -3.51
C ARG A 38 6.41 0.01 -2.29
N VAL A 39 6.47 -1.09 -1.53
CA VAL A 39 7.29 -1.21 -0.32
C VAL A 39 8.21 -2.42 -0.41
N PRO A 40 9.49 -2.23 -0.77
CA PRO A 40 10.46 -3.33 -0.81
C PRO A 40 10.68 -3.96 0.56
N THR A 41 10.95 -5.27 0.58
CA THR A 41 11.42 -5.96 1.77
C THR A 41 12.80 -5.45 2.17
N HIS A 42 13.00 -5.23 3.46
CA HIS A 42 14.30 -4.85 4.00
C HIS A 42 15.10 -6.10 4.39
N GLU A 43 16.41 -6.16 4.08
CA GLU A 43 17.27 -7.32 4.36
C GLU A 43 17.29 -7.70 5.85
N ASN A 44 17.19 -6.69 6.72
CA ASN A 44 17.13 -6.88 8.17
C ASN A 44 15.69 -6.90 8.72
N GLY A 45 14.68 -7.12 7.88
CA GLY A 45 13.28 -7.22 8.28
C GLY A 45 12.71 -8.62 8.06
N SER A 46 11.65 -8.95 8.79
CA SER A 46 10.94 -10.23 8.69
C SER A 46 9.43 -10.07 8.52
N CYS A 47 8.90 -8.85 8.75
CA CYS A 47 7.47 -8.57 8.72
C CYS A 47 7.20 -7.15 8.26
N LEU A 48 6.21 -6.95 7.40
CA LEU A 48 5.69 -5.63 7.05
C LEU A 48 4.51 -5.31 7.97
N PHE A 49 4.45 -4.08 8.47
CA PHE A 49 3.28 -3.50 9.09
C PHE A 49 2.80 -2.29 8.30
N TRP A 50 1.49 -2.15 8.18
CA TRP A 50 0.85 -0.97 7.61
C TRP A 50 -0.27 -0.47 8.52
N GLU A 51 -0.42 0.85 8.54
CA GLU A 51 -1.55 1.55 9.15
C GLU A 51 -2.09 2.57 8.16
N PHE A 52 -3.40 2.70 8.04
CA PHE A 52 -3.98 3.78 7.25
C PHE A 52 -5.36 4.23 7.73
N ALA A 53 -5.69 5.45 7.34
CA ALA A 53 -6.96 6.11 7.61
C ALA A 53 -7.35 7.03 6.45
N THR A 54 -8.63 7.32 6.35
CA THR A 54 -9.20 8.33 5.43
C THR A 54 -10.02 9.35 6.23
N GLU A 55 -10.23 10.55 5.68
CA GLU A 55 -10.87 11.62 6.46
C GLU A 55 -12.41 11.52 6.55
N PHE A 56 -13.09 11.03 5.51
CA PHE A 56 -14.56 11.13 5.43
C PHE A 56 -15.29 9.91 4.83
N TYR A 57 -14.60 9.09 4.06
CA TYR A 57 -15.23 8.01 3.30
C TYR A 57 -14.34 6.78 3.29
N ASP A 58 -14.93 5.63 3.02
CA ASP A 58 -14.21 4.38 2.86
C ASP A 58 -13.29 4.40 1.62
N ILE A 59 -12.40 3.42 1.54
CA ILE A 59 -11.56 3.18 0.36
C ILE A 59 -11.38 1.68 0.16
N GLY A 60 -11.23 1.23 -1.09
CA GLY A 60 -10.79 -0.13 -1.38
C GLY A 60 -9.34 -0.31 -0.96
N PHE A 61 -9.04 -1.40 -0.26
CA PHE A 61 -7.67 -1.73 0.14
C PHE A 61 -7.37 -3.22 -0.04
N GLY A 62 -6.23 -3.51 -0.66
CA GLY A 62 -5.67 -4.84 -0.79
C GLY A 62 -4.15 -4.81 -0.84
N VAL A 63 -3.53 -5.98 -0.73
CA VAL A 63 -2.07 -6.14 -0.70
C VAL A 63 -1.68 -7.28 -1.61
N TYR A 64 -0.66 -7.05 -2.42
CA TYR A 64 0.00 -8.08 -3.23
C TYR A 64 1.49 -8.10 -2.93
N PHE A 65 2.16 -9.20 -3.29
CA PHE A 65 3.60 -9.34 -3.18
C PHE A 65 4.21 -9.65 -4.55
N GLU A 66 5.09 -8.79 -5.03
CA GLU A 66 5.82 -8.91 -6.29
C GLU A 66 7.20 -9.51 -6.03
N TRP A 67 7.48 -10.67 -6.63
CA TRP A 67 8.74 -11.39 -6.46
C TRP A 67 9.85 -10.81 -7.33
N THR A 68 11.00 -10.45 -6.73
CA THR A 68 12.18 -10.00 -7.46
C THR A 68 13.05 -11.20 -7.81
N SER A 69 13.13 -11.57 -9.11
CA SER A 69 14.05 -12.63 -9.59
C SER A 69 15.46 -12.07 -9.74
N GLY A 70 16.47 -12.81 -9.27
CA GLY A 70 17.82 -12.32 -8.96
C GLY A 70 18.68 -11.68 -10.07
N ASP A 71 18.28 -11.71 -11.35
CA ASP A 71 19.21 -11.35 -12.44
C ASP A 71 18.78 -10.16 -13.34
N ASN A 72 17.60 -9.57 -13.19
CA ASN A 72 17.13 -8.54 -14.15
C ASN A 72 16.61 -7.22 -13.53
N TYR A 73 16.68 -7.06 -12.21
CA TYR A 73 16.17 -5.87 -11.55
C TYR A 73 17.22 -5.39 -10.57
N THR A 74 18.02 -4.39 -10.95
CA THR A 74 18.77 -3.67 -9.92
C THR A 74 17.73 -3.05 -8.99
N ALA A 75 17.76 -3.45 -7.72
CA ALA A 75 16.85 -2.93 -6.70
C ALA A 75 16.89 -1.40 -6.67
N GLU A 76 18.03 -0.80 -7.03
CA GLU A 76 18.20 0.64 -7.18
C GLU A 76 17.37 1.27 -8.32
N GLU A 77 17.26 0.67 -9.50
CA GLU A 77 16.49 1.27 -10.61
C GLU A 77 14.98 1.14 -10.39
N THR A 78 14.52 0.06 -9.74
CA THR A 78 13.11 -0.13 -9.38
C THR A 78 12.69 0.73 -8.18
N LEU A 79 13.60 0.95 -7.22
CA LEU A 79 13.38 1.87 -6.10
C LEU A 79 13.37 3.35 -6.56
N LYS A 80 14.11 3.67 -7.63
CA LYS A 80 14.13 5.01 -8.26
C LYS A 80 12.89 5.29 -9.12
N LYS A 81 12.13 4.27 -9.55
CA LYS A 81 10.85 4.42 -10.26
C LYS A 81 9.67 4.35 -9.27
N HIS A 82 9.26 5.53 -8.80
CA HIS A 82 7.95 5.82 -8.18
C HIS A 82 7.47 4.86 -7.07
N LEU A 83 7.73 5.23 -5.81
CA LEU A 83 7.14 4.57 -4.63
C LEU A 83 5.59 4.59 -4.64
N VAL A 84 4.99 5.55 -5.35
CA VAL A 84 3.55 5.71 -5.51
C VAL A 84 3.24 5.69 -7.01
N VAL A 85 2.46 4.70 -7.45
CA VAL A 85 2.10 4.48 -8.85
C VAL A 85 0.61 4.68 -9.04
N HIS A 86 0.21 5.55 -9.97
CA HIS A 86 -1.18 5.71 -10.39
C HIS A 86 -1.47 4.73 -11.54
N GLU A 87 -2.42 3.81 -11.37
CA GLU A 87 -2.64 2.71 -12.34
C GLU A 87 -3.31 3.17 -13.65
N ASN A 88 -3.80 4.41 -13.73
CA ASN A 88 -4.49 4.96 -14.90
C ASN A 88 -3.56 5.64 -15.93
N GLU A 89 -2.27 5.79 -15.62
CA GLU A 89 -1.30 6.32 -16.58
C GLU A 89 -0.83 5.18 -17.49
N ASN A 90 -1.29 5.19 -18.74
CA ASN A 90 -0.89 4.23 -19.79
C ASN A 90 0.63 4.09 -19.86
N ASN A 91 1.18 3.10 -19.16
CA ASN A 91 2.57 2.72 -19.27
C ASN A 91 2.61 1.29 -19.80
N ASP A 92 2.41 1.18 -21.12
CA ASP A 92 2.73 -0.01 -21.93
C ASP A 92 4.26 -0.23 -21.99
N GLU A 93 4.98 -0.10 -20.87
CA GLU A 93 6.29 -0.73 -20.76
C GLU A 93 6.04 -2.20 -20.47
N VAL A 94 6.42 -3.06 -21.43
CA VAL A 94 6.48 -4.51 -21.28
C VAL A 94 7.54 -4.85 -20.24
N ILE A 95 7.25 -4.56 -18.97
CA ILE A 95 7.94 -5.10 -17.82
C ILE A 95 7.51 -6.56 -17.81
N LEU A 96 8.46 -7.48 -17.96
CA LEU A 96 8.26 -8.91 -17.68
C LEU A 96 7.44 -8.97 -16.38
N LYS A 97 6.17 -9.36 -16.44
CA LYS A 97 5.28 -9.35 -15.28
C LYS A 97 5.94 -10.22 -14.22
N ALA A 98 6.60 -9.59 -13.26
CA ALA A 98 7.13 -10.27 -12.10
C ALA A 98 5.98 -11.08 -11.49
N SER A 99 6.28 -12.28 -11.00
CA SER A 99 5.26 -13.11 -10.37
C SER A 99 4.67 -12.32 -9.20
N THR A 100 3.35 -12.20 -9.15
CA THR A 100 2.65 -11.51 -8.07
C THR A 100 1.72 -12.46 -7.35
N ASP A 101 1.79 -12.51 -6.03
CA ASP A 101 0.84 -13.25 -5.22
C ASP A 101 -0.09 -12.30 -4.45
N GLU A 102 -1.36 -12.69 -4.31
CA GLU A 102 -2.33 -11.96 -3.48
C GLU A 102 -2.08 -12.26 -1.99
N VAL A 103 -1.85 -11.21 -1.21
CA VAL A 103 -1.67 -11.27 0.25
C VAL A 103 -2.98 -10.91 0.96
N LEU A 104 -3.68 -9.89 0.47
CA LEU A 104 -5.01 -9.48 0.91
C LEU A 104 -5.85 -9.04 -0.29
N PRO A 105 -7.06 -9.58 -0.48
CA PRO A 105 -7.94 -9.15 -1.56
C PRO A 105 -8.35 -7.69 -1.37
N VAL A 106 -8.55 -6.99 -2.49
CA VAL A 106 -9.04 -5.61 -2.48
C VAL A 106 -10.50 -5.60 -2.05
N LEU A 107 -10.77 -5.07 -0.86
CA LEU A 107 -12.11 -4.91 -0.31
C LEU A 107 -12.27 -3.50 0.26
N ARG A 108 -13.50 -2.96 0.21
CA ARG A 108 -13.83 -1.65 0.79
C ARG A 108 -13.67 -1.69 2.31
N ARG A 109 -12.94 -0.71 2.86
CA ARG A 109 -12.66 -0.58 4.30
C ARG A 109 -13.15 0.76 4.80
N ASN A 110 -13.89 0.76 5.91
CA ASN A 110 -14.33 1.97 6.61
C ASN A 110 -13.18 2.65 7.37
N SER A 111 -12.07 2.96 6.68
CA SER A 111 -10.88 3.61 7.25
C SER A 111 -11.10 5.06 7.71
N HIS A 112 -12.32 5.58 7.53
CA HIS A 112 -12.77 6.88 8.03
C HIS A 112 -13.47 6.78 9.41
N GLU A 113 -13.73 5.56 9.88
CA GLU A 113 -14.31 5.30 11.21
C GLU A 113 -13.21 4.91 12.21
N GLU A 114 -12.33 3.99 11.80
CA GLU A 114 -11.20 3.50 12.59
C GLU A 114 -9.92 3.40 11.76
N VAL A 115 -8.76 3.38 12.42
CA VAL A 115 -7.48 3.14 11.73
C VAL A 115 -7.42 1.67 11.35
N ILE A 116 -7.21 1.38 10.07
CA ILE A 116 -6.97 0.03 9.59
C ILE A 116 -5.50 -0.30 9.81
N VAL A 117 -5.23 -1.45 10.40
CA VAL A 117 -3.88 -1.94 10.69
C VAL A 117 -3.74 -3.34 10.14
N GLY A 118 -2.57 -3.67 9.63
CA GLY A 118 -2.27 -5.05 9.29
C GLY A 118 -0.79 -5.35 9.27
N SER A 119 -0.50 -6.64 9.15
CA SER A 119 0.86 -7.13 9.04
C SER A 119 0.96 -8.40 8.21
N HIS A 120 2.14 -8.65 7.66
CA HIS A 120 2.43 -9.86 6.92
C HIS A 120 3.90 -10.24 7.07
N LEU A 121 4.16 -11.47 7.49
CA LEU A 121 5.50 -12.04 7.50
C LEU A 121 6.03 -12.12 6.08
N TYR A 122 7.29 -11.72 5.88
CA TYR A 122 7.93 -11.73 4.58
C TYR A 122 7.91 -13.15 4.00
N PRO A 123 7.27 -13.37 2.83
CA PRO A 123 7.32 -14.67 2.18
C PRO A 123 8.68 -14.93 1.53
N GLY A 124 9.45 -13.86 1.27
CA GLY A 124 10.81 -13.86 0.72
C GLY A 124 11.24 -12.43 0.40
N GLN A 125 12.24 -12.27 -0.47
CA GLN A 125 12.67 -10.97 -0.98
C GLN A 125 11.76 -10.52 -2.13
N GLY A 126 11.28 -9.28 -2.07
CA GLY A 126 10.38 -8.74 -3.08
C GLY A 126 9.84 -7.37 -2.71
N ILE A 127 8.71 -7.01 -3.31
CA ILE A 127 8.07 -5.70 -3.16
C ILE A 127 6.59 -5.90 -2.81
N TYR A 128 6.16 -5.35 -1.68
CA TYR A 128 4.74 -5.26 -1.36
C TYR A 128 4.07 -4.17 -2.19
N LEU A 129 2.88 -4.47 -2.71
CA LEU A 129 2.03 -3.55 -3.47
C LEU A 129 0.79 -3.26 -2.64
N LEU A 130 0.79 -2.14 -1.91
CA LEU A 130 -0.37 -1.69 -1.13
C LEU A 130 -1.30 -0.91 -2.06
N LYS A 131 -2.39 -1.55 -2.47
CA LYS A 131 -3.35 -1.00 -3.41
C LYS A 131 -4.46 -0.25 -2.69
N PHE A 132 -4.60 1.03 -3.00
CA PHE A 132 -5.68 1.88 -2.55
C PHE A 132 -6.59 2.21 -3.74
N ASP A 133 -7.77 1.60 -3.73
CA ASP A 133 -8.69 1.60 -4.85
C ASP A 133 -9.86 2.55 -4.59
N ASN A 134 -9.94 3.61 -5.40
CA ASN A 134 -11.04 4.56 -5.43
C ASN A 134 -11.76 4.57 -6.80
N SER A 135 -11.56 3.53 -7.62
CA SER A 135 -12.14 3.37 -8.96
C SER A 135 -13.67 3.44 -8.97
N TYR A 136 -14.30 2.97 -7.89
CA TYR A 136 -15.75 2.98 -7.72
C TYR A 136 -16.34 4.36 -7.40
N SER A 137 -15.52 5.34 -7.02
CA SER A 137 -16.02 6.66 -6.61
C SER A 137 -16.20 7.60 -7.79
N LEU A 138 -17.44 7.98 -8.07
CA LEU A 138 -17.78 8.92 -9.15
C LEU A 138 -17.56 10.41 -8.78
N LEU A 139 -17.65 10.74 -7.50
CA LEU A 139 -17.75 12.14 -7.04
C LEU A 139 -16.72 12.55 -6.00
N ARG A 140 -16.01 11.61 -5.38
CA ARG A 140 -15.23 11.87 -4.17
C ARG A 140 -13.81 11.35 -4.29
N SER A 141 -12.84 12.26 -4.22
CA SER A 141 -11.46 11.92 -3.90
C SER A 141 -11.33 11.51 -2.42
N LYS A 142 -10.24 10.84 -2.07
CA LYS A 142 -9.93 10.38 -0.72
C LYS A 142 -8.61 10.99 -0.26
N SER A 143 -8.63 11.67 0.88
CA SER A 143 -7.40 12.00 1.61
C SER A 143 -6.98 10.78 2.42
N LEU A 144 -5.89 10.13 2.01
CA LEU A 144 -5.29 8.97 2.64
C LEU A 144 -4.15 9.42 3.56
N TYR A 145 -4.15 8.90 4.79
CA TYR A 145 -3.06 9.01 5.76
C TYR A 145 -2.54 7.61 6.02
N TYR A 146 -1.26 7.36 5.78
CA TYR A 146 -0.72 6.01 5.92
C TYR A 146 0.65 6.00 6.59
N ARG A 147 1.02 4.85 7.16
CA ARG A 147 2.37 4.58 7.66
C ARG A 147 2.71 3.13 7.37
N VAL A 148 3.94 2.89 6.93
CA VAL A 148 4.50 1.55 6.73
C VAL A 148 5.84 1.43 7.44
N TYR A 149 6.10 0.29 8.05
CA TYR A 149 7.35 0.00 8.75
C TYR A 149 7.57 -1.51 8.80
N TYR A 150 8.81 -1.93 9.03
CA TYR A 150 9.16 -3.34 9.18
C TYR A 150 9.65 -3.65 10.59
N THR A 151 9.54 -4.91 10.99
CA THR A 151 10.14 -5.42 12.24
C THR A 151 11.17 -6.51 11.95
N LYS A 152 12.01 -6.79 12.95
CA LYS A 152 12.90 -7.96 12.97
C LYS A 152 12.16 -9.18 13.46
#